data_AF-A0A351A4F7-F1
#
_entry.id   AF-A0A351A4F7-F1
#
_cell.length_a   1.000
_cell.length_b   1.000
_cell.length_c   1.000
_cell.angle_alpha   90.00
_cell.angle_beta   90.00
_cell.angle_gamma   90.00
#
_symmetry.space_group_name_H-M   'P 1'
#
loop_
_entity.id
_entity.type
_entity.pdbx_description
1 polymer ?
#
loop_
_entity_poly.entity_id
_entity_poly.type
_entity_poly.pdbx_seq_one_letter_code
_entity_poly.pdbx_strand_id
1 'polypeptide(L)' 'MKNKTVIEEAEDVRRAVEMVQLGARMQMLEVETRLSREKLLRIYKEVRGVS' A
#
# COMPACT_ATOMS: atom_id res chain seq x y z
N MET A 1 10.53 -21.99 1.79
CA MET A 1 10.33 -20.76 0.99
C MET A 1 9.22 -19.88 1.62
N LYS A 2 9.37 -19.42 2.87
CA LYS A 2 8.39 -18.53 3.55
C LYS A 2 8.91 -17.11 3.79
N ASN A 3 10.23 -16.89 3.72
CA ASN A 3 10.81 -15.56 4.00
C ASN A 3 10.74 -14.60 2.80
N LYS A 4 10.56 -15.13 1.58
CA LYS A 4 10.48 -14.30 0.37
C LYS A 4 9.23 -13.41 0.36
N THR A 5 8.16 -13.83 1.04
CA THR A 5 6.86 -13.16 1.01
C THR A 5 6.76 -11.95 1.94
N VAL A 6 7.42 -11.97 3.10
CA VAL A 6 7.32 -10.87 4.09
C VAL A 6 8.09 -9.63 3.62
N ILE A 7 9.26 -9.84 3.00
CA ILE A 7 10.05 -8.73 2.44
C ILE A 7 9.30 -8.09 1.27
N GLU A 8 8.79 -8.90 0.34
CA GLU A 8 7.98 -8.41 -0.80
C GLU A 8 6.74 -7.65 -0.34
N GLU A 9 6.03 -8.15 0.68
CA GLU A 9 4.89 -7.45 1.26
C GLU A 9 5.29 -6.13 1.93
N ALA A 10 6.45 -6.08 2.61
CA ALA A 10 6.97 -4.84 3.18
C ALA A 10 7.36 -3.82 2.10
N GLU A 11 7.93 -4.25 0.97
CA GLU A 11 8.20 -3.37 -0.18
C GLU A 11 6.90 -2.79 -0.74
N ASP A 12 5.87 -3.62 -0.93
CA ASP A 12 4.58 -3.17 -1.47
C ASP A 12 3.88 -2.19 -0.52
N VAL A 13 3.99 -2.39 0.81
CA VAL A 13 3.52 -1.41 1.79
C VAL A 13 4.26 -0.09 1.67
N ARG A 14 5.60 -0.11 1.60
CA ARG A 14 6.38 1.13 1.45
C ARG A 14 6.04 1.86 0.15
N ARG A 15 5.91 1.12 -0.95
CA ARG A 15 5.48 1.68 -2.25
C ARG A 15 4.10 2.31 -2.15
N ALA A 16 3.12 1.62 -1.55
CA ALA A 16 1.77 2.15 -1.40
C ALA A 16 1.75 3.46 -0.60
N VAL A 17 2.52 3.54 0.50
CA VAL A 17 2.64 4.76 1.31
C VAL A 17 3.19 5.92 0.49
N GLU A 18 4.30 5.71 -0.22
CA GLU A 18 4.93 6.74 -1.05
C GLU A 18 3.98 7.22 -2.16
N MET A 19 3.30 6.30 -2.84
CA MET A 19 2.31 6.63 -3.86
C MET A 19 1.17 7.49 -3.29
N VAL A 20 0.65 7.18 -2.10
CA VAL A 20 -0.41 7.98 -1.45
C VAL A 20 0.11 9.37 -1.08
N GLN A 21 1.35 9.48 -0.58
CA GLN A 21 1.98 10.77 -0.28
C GLN A 21 2.16 11.64 -1.54
N LEU A 22 2.43 11.01 -2.68
CA LEU A 22 2.50 11.67 -4.00
C LEU A 22 1.11 12.00 -4.58
N GLY A 23 0.02 11.63 -3.91
CA GLY A 23 -1.35 11.93 -4.34
C GLY A 23 -1.96 10.90 -5.28
N ALA A 24 -1.41 9.69 -5.36
CA ALA A 24 -1.99 8.59 -6.13
C ALA A 24 -3.42 8.26 -5.64
N ARG A 25 -4.28 7.88 -6.59
CA ARG A 25 -5.65 7.44 -6.30
C ARG A 25 -5.68 5.95 -5.94
N MET A 26 -6.70 5.53 -5.19
CA MET A 26 -6.89 4.13 -4.77
C MET A 26 -6.74 3.12 -5.92
N GLN A 27 -7.35 3.38 -7.07
CA GLN A 27 -7.30 2.50 -8.24
C GLN A 27 -5.87 2.27 -8.75
N MET A 28 -5.00 3.29 -8.62
CA MET A 28 -3.59 3.17 -9.01
C MET A 28 -2.83 2.26 -8.02
N LEU A 29 -3.13 2.34 -6.73
CA LEU A 29 -2.53 1.47 -5.71
C LEU A 29 -2.94 0.01 -5.90
N GLU A 30 -4.18 -0.25 -6.31
CA GLU A 30 -4.71 -1.59 -6.59
C GLU A 30 -4.02 -2.26 -7.80
N VAL A 31 -3.50 -1.46 -8.74
CA VAL A 31 -2.80 -1.96 -9.94
C VAL A 31 -1.29 -2.13 -9.70
N GLU A 32 -0.68 -1.21 -8.94
CA GLU A 32 0.79 -1.14 -8.75
C GLU A 32 1.31 -1.93 -7.54
N THR A 33 0.42 -2.49 -6.71
CA THR A 33 0.78 -3.25 -5.51
C THR A 33 0.02 -4.57 -5.44
N ARG A 34 0.55 -5.55 -4.70
CA ARG A 34 -0.13 -6.83 -4.46
C ARG A 34 -0.91 -6.84 -3.13
N LEU A 35 -1.12 -5.67 -2.54
CA LEU A 35 -1.79 -5.54 -1.25
C LEU A 35 -3.29 -5.79 -1.38
N SER A 36 -3.88 -6.35 -0.33
CA SER A 36 -5.33 -6.47 -0.27
C SER A 36 -5.98 -5.07 -0.21
N ARG A 37 -7.18 -4.96 -0.76
CA ARG A 37 -7.96 -3.73 -0.74
C ARG A 37 -8.16 -3.17 0.68
N GLU A 38 -8.34 -4.03 1.67
CA GLU A 38 -8.46 -3.64 3.07
C GLU A 38 -7.17 -2.96 3.57
N LYS A 39 -6.00 -3.53 3.27
CA LYS A 39 -4.71 -2.97 3.66
C LYS A 39 -4.45 -1.64 2.96
N LEU A 40 -4.79 -1.53 1.67
CA LEU A 40 -4.73 -0.26 0.93
C LEU A 40 -5.64 0.82 1.52
N LEU A 41 -6.87 0.47 1.90
CA LEU A 41 -7.79 1.40 2.58
C LEU A 41 -7.24 1.91 3.90
N ARG A 42 -6.62 1.03 4.70
CA ARG A 42 -5.97 1.43 5.96
C ARG A 42 -4.81 2.39 5.71
N ILE A 43 -3.89 2.03 4.80
CA ILE A 43 -2.75 2.89 4.42
C ILE A 43 -3.26 4.25 3.93
N TYR A 44 -4.24 4.26 3.04
CA TYR A 44 -4.80 5.49 2.49
C TYR A 44 -5.38 6.41 3.57
N LYS A 45 -6.12 5.84 4.53
CA LYS A 45 -6.68 6.58 5.67
C LYS A 45 -5.61 7.13 6.61
N GLU A 46 -4.68 6.27 7.02
CA GLU A 46 -3.59 6.59 7.94
C GLU A 46 -2.67 7.68 7.35
N VAL A 47 -2.29 7.58 6.07
CA VAL A 47 -1.40 8.55 5.41
C VAL A 47 -2.10 9.88 5.12
N ARG A 48 -3.39 9.88 4.77
CA ARG A 48 -4.14 11.11 4.48
C ARG A 48 -4.65 11.82 5.73
N GLY A 49 -4.44 11.26 6.92
CA GLY A 49 -4.91 11.82 8.18
C GLY A 49 -6.43 11.80 8.35
N VAL A 50 -7.13 10.98 7.55
CA VAL A 50 -8.56 10.73 7.68
C VAL A 50 -8.73 9.50 8.56
N SER A 51 -8.77 9.71 9.87
CA SER A 51 -9.03 8.65 10.85
C SER A 51 -10.50 8.24 10.84
#